data_AF-A0ABD1Z494-F1
#
_entry.id   AF-A0ABD1Z494-F1
#
_cell.length_a   1.000
_cell.length_b   1.000
_cell.length_c   1.000
_cell.angle_alpha   90.00
_cell.angle_beta   90.00
_cell.angle_gamma   90.00
#
_symmetry.space_group_name_H-M   'P 1'
#
loop_
_entity.id
_entity.type
_entity.pdbx_description
1 polymer ?
#
loop_
_entity_poly.entity_id
_entity_poly.type
_entity_poly.pdbx_seq_one_letter_code
_entity_poly.pdbx_strand_id
1 'polypeptide(L)'
;MATTTGFVLGGRVGELLFLRGTSNLRKCNCDIGGNKKRVGQFRMSQSGSNSSSRHNDRQSFDVAKYDEERLRLDAETRANVAAFAIMEQEQESTRPGAWKWAIRKRIWDTLETRNIAQEPRPVHHRIPNFRGAADAASRLARLPEFQAAQCVKVNPDTPQKQVRFLTLSGGKTLLTPQPRLRTGFFSTLKAADLPPEVPIIEACTSGGAAKHGTPIELDAPLKVDLIVIGSVAVDPFTGARLGKGEGFAELEYGMLRYMGAIDESTLVVTSVHDVQVLEEGSIPTEKLLIHDVPVDVICTPTRTIFTKTTIPKPKGIYWEVLSPQKLEKIRILQVLKNMIEEKTGQKLPSGPDEILPPTAARRNSWRGKRGGSSSSTRR
;
A
#
# COMPACT_ATOMS: atom_id res chain seq x y z
N MET A 1 71.31 43.70 12.38
CA MET A 1 70.05 43.95 13.14
C MET A 1 69.04 42.92 12.67
N ALA A 2 68.34 42.15 13.48
CA ALA A 2 68.33 41.84 14.91
C ALA A 2 67.40 40.59 14.94
N THR A 3 67.96 39.41 15.24
CA THR A 3 67.75 38.66 16.51
C THR A 3 66.35 38.06 16.69
N THR A 4 66.21 36.73 16.58
CA THR A 4 66.15 35.70 17.66
C THR A 4 64.70 35.55 18.16
N THR A 5 64.06 34.39 18.39
CA THR A 5 64.35 33.10 19.08
C THR A 5 63.16 32.17 18.66
N GLY A 6 63.23 30.87 18.42
CA GLY A 6 64.11 29.82 18.91
C GLY A 6 63.63 29.28 20.26
N PHE A 7 62.84 28.20 20.31
CA PHE A 7 63.04 27.11 21.28
C PHE A 7 62.34 25.81 20.87
N VAL A 8 63.12 24.74 20.99
CA VAL A 8 62.88 23.32 20.67
C VAL A 8 62.52 22.56 21.94
N LEU A 9 61.79 21.45 21.83
CA LEU A 9 61.87 20.17 22.57
C LEU A 9 60.50 19.49 22.44
N GLY A 10 60.31 18.24 22.05
CA GLY A 10 61.16 17.09 21.82
C GLY A 10 60.27 15.85 21.90
N GLY A 11 60.67 14.74 21.26
CA GLY A 11 60.23 13.40 21.68
C GLY A 11 59.34 12.61 20.70
N ARG A 12 60.01 11.73 19.95
CA ARG A 12 59.72 10.28 19.75
C ARG A 12 58.33 9.88 19.24
N VAL A 13 58.25 9.38 18.00
CA VAL A 13 58.38 7.96 17.59
C VAL A 13 57.17 7.11 18.00
N GLY A 14 56.50 6.51 17.00
CA GLY A 14 55.76 5.27 17.19
C GLY A 14 54.44 5.20 16.44
N GLU A 15 54.48 4.64 15.23
CA GLU A 15 53.40 3.80 14.73
C GLU A 15 52.94 2.84 15.82
N LEU A 16 51.62 2.66 16.03
CA LEU A 16 51.11 1.32 16.31
C LEU A 16 49.60 1.16 16.11
N LEU A 17 49.29 0.24 15.21
CA LEU A 17 48.29 -0.83 15.27
C LEU A 17 46.79 -0.50 15.26
N PHE A 18 46.21 -0.86 14.11
CA PHE A 18 45.13 -1.84 13.99
C PHE A 18 44.90 -2.69 15.25
N LEU A 19 43.78 -2.49 15.94
CA LEU A 19 43.22 -3.47 16.86
C LEU A 19 42.09 -4.23 16.17
N ARG A 20 42.44 -5.43 15.68
CA ARG A 20 41.50 -6.53 15.51
C ARG A 20 41.00 -6.95 16.90
N GLY A 21 39.75 -6.66 17.20
CA GLY A 21 39.04 -7.24 18.34
C GLY A 21 38.48 -8.61 17.95
N THR A 22 39.22 -9.67 18.25
CA THR A 22 38.67 -11.03 18.39
C THR A 22 38.01 -11.13 19.77
N SER A 23 36.73 -11.45 19.82
CA SER A 23 36.09 -11.98 21.04
C SER A 23 35.40 -13.31 20.73
N ASN A 24 35.73 -14.25 21.60
CA ASN A 24 35.53 -15.68 21.45
C ASN A 24 34.07 -16.11 21.52
N LEU A 25 33.83 -17.18 20.76
CA LEU A 25 32.75 -18.14 20.87
C LEU A 25 32.26 -18.39 22.31
N ARG A 26 30.94 -18.29 22.49
CA ARG A 26 30.18 -19.26 23.29
C ARG A 26 29.18 -19.96 22.38
N LYS A 27 29.51 -21.19 21.99
CA LYS A 27 28.57 -22.15 21.44
C LYS A 27 27.62 -22.56 22.57
N CYS A 28 26.36 -22.19 22.48
CA CYS A 28 25.31 -22.89 23.20
C CYS A 28 24.93 -24.11 22.35
N ASN A 29 25.53 -25.25 22.72
CA ASN A 29 25.06 -26.57 22.31
C ASN A 29 23.84 -26.90 23.17
N CYS A 30 22.67 -27.00 22.56
CA CYS A 30 21.54 -27.72 23.12
C CYS A 30 21.12 -28.80 22.12
N ASP A 31 21.86 -29.92 22.18
CA ASP A 31 21.38 -31.22 21.75
C ASP A 31 20.25 -31.64 22.69
N ILE A 32 19.02 -31.72 22.18
CA ILE A 32 18.00 -32.62 22.75
C ILE A 32 17.48 -33.46 21.60
N GLY A 33 17.76 -34.76 21.74
CA GLY A 33 17.45 -35.81 20.80
C GLY A 33 15.97 -35.98 20.49
N GLY A 34 15.75 -36.70 19.39
CA GLY A 34 14.46 -36.88 18.77
C GLY A 34 13.39 -37.48 19.66
N ASN A 35 12.16 -37.03 19.40
CA ASN A 35 11.00 -37.90 19.53
C ASN A 35 10.01 -37.54 18.41
N LYS A 36 9.95 -38.40 17.38
CA LYS A 36 8.92 -38.37 16.34
C LYS A 36 7.57 -38.66 16.99
N LYS A 37 6.84 -37.63 17.42
CA LYS A 37 5.41 -37.76 17.71
C LYS A 37 4.61 -37.40 16.47
N ARG A 38 3.84 -38.39 16.02
CA ARG A 38 2.88 -38.37 14.92
C ARG A 38 1.99 -37.12 15.01
N VAL A 39 2.10 -36.23 14.03
CA VAL A 39 1.04 -35.26 13.76
C VAL A 39 -0.12 -36.04 13.14
N GLY A 40 -1.26 -36.03 13.82
CA GLY A 40 -2.47 -36.72 13.38
C GLY A 40 -2.92 -36.20 12.03
N GLN A 41 -2.96 -37.09 11.04
CA GLN A 41 -3.75 -36.90 9.83
C GLN A 41 -5.22 -36.75 10.23
N PHE A 42 -5.77 -35.55 10.13
CA PHE A 42 -7.21 -35.37 10.05
C PHE A 42 -7.68 -35.94 8.72
N ARG A 43 -8.04 -37.22 8.74
CA ARG A 43 -8.67 -37.94 7.65
C ARG A 43 -10.16 -37.61 7.69
N MET A 44 -10.61 -36.62 6.93
CA MET A 44 -12.05 -36.49 6.66
C MET A 44 -12.49 -37.71 5.84
N SER A 45 -13.42 -38.47 6.40
CA SER A 45 -14.03 -39.65 5.81
C SER A 45 -14.64 -39.33 4.44
N GLN A 46 -14.22 -40.07 3.41
CA GLN A 46 -14.97 -40.19 2.17
C GLN A 46 -16.22 -41.03 2.45
N SER A 47 -17.40 -40.43 2.24
CA SER A 47 -18.62 -41.17 1.95
C SER A 47 -18.96 -40.95 0.48
N GLY A 48 -19.26 -42.05 -0.20
CA GLY A 48 -19.33 -42.15 -1.65
C GLY A 48 -20.56 -41.51 -2.31
N SER A 49 -20.34 -41.21 -3.59
CA SER A 49 -21.28 -41.22 -4.72
C SER A 49 -22.68 -40.61 -4.54
N ASN A 50 -22.91 -39.48 -5.22
CA ASN A 50 -23.96 -39.48 -6.23
C ASN A 50 -23.66 -38.48 -7.35
N SER A 51 -23.50 -39.01 -8.56
CA SER A 51 -23.42 -38.28 -9.81
C SER A 51 -24.74 -37.56 -10.07
N SER A 52 -24.73 -36.24 -10.01
CA SER A 52 -25.70 -35.42 -10.73
C SER A 52 -25.00 -34.17 -11.25
N SER A 53 -25.12 -34.01 -12.56
CA SER A 53 -24.65 -32.89 -13.36
C SER A 53 -25.05 -31.56 -12.74
N ARG A 54 -24.10 -30.88 -12.07
CA ARG A 54 -24.26 -29.47 -11.72
C ARG A 54 -23.71 -28.65 -12.87
N HIS A 55 -24.62 -28.18 -13.71
CA HIS A 55 -24.37 -27.10 -14.64
C HIS A 55 -23.65 -25.95 -13.92
N ASN A 56 -22.54 -25.55 -14.51
CA ASN A 56 -21.62 -24.52 -14.05
C ASN A 56 -22.29 -23.15 -14.23
N ASP A 57 -23.09 -22.72 -13.28
CA ASP A 57 -23.63 -21.36 -13.25
C ASP A 57 -22.61 -20.41 -12.60
N ARG A 58 -21.45 -20.26 -13.25
CA ARG A 58 -20.56 -19.13 -13.00
C ARG A 58 -21.20 -17.93 -13.70
N GLN A 59 -21.96 -17.12 -12.97
CA GLN A 59 -22.34 -15.79 -13.44
C GLN A 59 -21.09 -15.10 -14.00
N SER A 60 -21.11 -14.76 -15.29
CA SER A 60 -20.00 -14.08 -15.95
C SER A 60 -19.72 -12.75 -15.24
N PHE A 61 -18.49 -12.55 -14.75
CA PHE A 61 -18.09 -11.29 -14.13
C PHE A 61 -18.20 -10.14 -15.14
N ASP A 62 -19.09 -9.19 -14.88
CA ASP A 62 -19.35 -8.03 -15.73
C ASP A 62 -18.45 -6.87 -15.30
N VAL A 63 -17.35 -6.69 -16.04
CA VAL A 63 -16.33 -5.64 -15.78
C VAL A 63 -16.93 -4.24 -15.89
N ALA A 64 -17.84 -4.01 -16.85
CA ALA A 64 -18.43 -2.71 -17.07
C ALA A 64 -19.32 -2.30 -15.88
N LYS A 65 -20.20 -3.22 -15.42
CA LYS A 65 -21.00 -2.98 -14.21
C LYS A 65 -20.13 -2.81 -12.97
N TYR A 66 -19.04 -3.56 -12.85
CA TYR A 66 -18.10 -3.43 -11.74
C TYR A 66 -17.45 -2.03 -11.72
N ASP A 67 -16.95 -1.57 -12.87
CA ASP A 67 -16.31 -0.25 -12.98
C ASP A 67 -17.31 0.89 -12.81
N GLU A 68 -18.54 0.76 -13.32
CA GLU A 68 -19.62 1.73 -13.13
C GLU A 68 -19.99 1.85 -11.64
N GLU A 69 -20.23 0.74 -10.96
CA GLU A 69 -20.52 0.73 -9.52
C GLU A 69 -19.33 1.31 -8.73
N ARG A 70 -18.09 0.95 -9.08
CA ARG A 70 -16.89 1.50 -8.44
C ARG A 70 -16.81 3.02 -8.61
N LEU A 71 -17.03 3.53 -9.83
CA LEU A 71 -17.01 4.95 -10.12
C LEU A 71 -18.15 5.69 -9.41
N ARG A 72 -19.33 5.08 -9.31
CA ARG A 72 -20.47 5.61 -8.55
C ARG A 72 -20.14 5.70 -7.06
N LEU A 73 -19.65 4.61 -6.46
CA LEU A 73 -19.22 4.59 -5.06
C LEU A 73 -18.04 5.53 -4.79
N ASP A 74 -17.16 5.78 -5.77
CA ASP A 74 -16.12 6.82 -5.68
C ASP A 74 -16.75 8.22 -5.70
N ALA A 75 -17.75 8.45 -6.55
CA ALA A 75 -18.44 9.74 -6.69
C ALA A 75 -19.28 10.10 -5.47
N GLU A 76 -20.06 9.13 -4.95
CA GLU A 76 -20.81 9.28 -3.70
C GLU A 76 -19.86 9.57 -2.52
N THR A 77 -18.76 8.81 -2.40
CA THR A 77 -17.73 9.11 -1.40
C THR A 77 -17.19 10.54 -1.59
N ARG A 78 -16.90 11.00 -2.82
CA ARG A 78 -16.43 12.38 -3.06
C ARG A 78 -17.45 13.44 -2.62
N ALA A 79 -18.72 13.28 -2.98
CA ALA A 79 -19.77 14.23 -2.60
C ALA A 79 -19.90 14.33 -1.07
N ASN A 80 -19.83 13.18 -0.39
CA ASN A 80 -19.89 13.14 1.06
C ASN A 80 -18.60 13.63 1.75
N VAL A 81 -17.44 13.40 1.13
CA VAL A 81 -16.14 13.91 1.60
C VAL A 81 -16.04 15.42 1.40
N ALA A 82 -16.64 15.99 0.36
CA ALA A 82 -16.64 17.45 0.16
C ALA A 82 -17.36 18.16 1.32
N ALA A 83 -18.49 17.61 1.79
CA ALA A 83 -19.17 18.10 2.99
C ALA A 83 -18.34 17.89 4.27
N PHE A 84 -17.65 16.75 4.39
CA PHE A 84 -16.73 16.48 5.50
C PHE A 84 -15.48 17.38 5.49
N ALA A 85 -14.96 17.73 4.30
CA ALA A 85 -13.78 18.56 4.13
C ALA A 85 -14.02 19.99 4.63
N ILE A 86 -15.24 20.51 4.46
CA ILE A 86 -15.65 21.79 5.04
C ILE A 86 -15.60 21.73 6.59
N MET A 87 -16.11 20.65 7.19
CA MET A 87 -15.97 20.42 8.64
C MET A 87 -14.51 20.17 9.08
N GLU A 88 -13.68 19.62 8.19
CA GLU A 88 -12.26 19.35 8.43
C GLU A 88 -11.44 20.63 8.52
N GLN A 89 -11.74 21.63 7.68
CA GLN A 89 -11.11 22.95 7.70
C GLN A 89 -11.38 23.70 9.02
N GLU A 90 -12.56 23.51 9.62
CA GLU A 90 -12.92 24.14 10.89
C GLU A 90 -12.20 23.53 12.11
N GLN A 91 -11.61 22.32 11.96
CA GLN A 91 -10.86 21.61 13.01
C GLN A 91 -9.36 21.47 12.72
N GLU A 92 -8.82 22.27 11.80
CA GLU A 92 -7.45 22.15 11.29
C GLU A 92 -6.37 22.30 12.38
N SER A 93 -6.70 22.89 13.54
CA SER A 93 -5.78 23.12 14.65
C SER A 93 -5.64 21.95 15.65
N THR A 94 -6.51 20.93 15.65
CA THR A 94 -6.56 19.94 16.74
C THR A 94 -6.27 18.48 16.35
N ARG A 95 -6.32 18.11 15.06
CA ARG A 95 -6.05 16.73 14.62
C ARG A 95 -4.64 16.54 14.05
N PRO A 96 -3.87 15.55 14.54
CA PRO A 96 -2.60 15.16 13.93
C PRO A 96 -2.76 14.87 12.44
N GLY A 97 -2.01 15.57 11.58
CA GLY A 97 -2.05 15.41 10.13
C GLY A 97 -3.08 16.26 9.37
N ALA A 98 -3.88 17.11 10.03
CA ALA A 98 -4.83 17.99 9.37
C ALA A 98 -4.16 18.89 8.30
N TRP A 99 -2.96 19.39 8.60
CA TRP A 99 -2.10 20.17 7.70
C TRP A 99 -1.88 19.52 6.32
N LYS A 100 -1.95 18.19 6.22
CA LYS A 100 -1.78 17.45 4.96
C LYS A 100 -2.86 17.84 3.95
N TRP A 101 -4.07 18.17 4.42
CA TRP A 101 -5.20 18.51 3.56
C TRP A 101 -4.95 19.79 2.76
N ALA A 102 -4.42 20.84 3.39
CA ALA A 102 -4.12 22.10 2.71
C ALA A 102 -3.18 21.91 1.52
N ILE A 103 -2.15 21.07 1.68
CA ILE A 103 -1.21 20.73 0.59
C ILE A 103 -1.92 19.93 -0.51
N ARG A 104 -2.71 18.90 -0.14
CA ARG A 104 -3.45 18.10 -1.12
C ARG A 104 -4.38 18.98 -1.96
N LYS A 105 -5.17 19.84 -1.31
CA LYS A 105 -6.08 20.76 -1.99
C LYS A 105 -5.33 21.67 -2.94
N ARG A 106 -4.25 22.32 -2.48
CA ARG A 106 -3.42 23.18 -3.33
C ARG A 106 -2.95 22.47 -4.60
N ILE A 107 -2.52 21.21 -4.50
CA ILE A 107 -2.02 20.44 -5.65
C ILE A 107 -3.16 19.98 -6.56
N TRP A 108 -4.28 19.49 -6.00
CA TRP A 108 -5.47 19.19 -6.79
C TRP A 108 -5.96 20.41 -7.56
N ASP A 109 -6.12 21.56 -6.89
CA ASP A 109 -6.53 22.82 -7.51
C ASP A 109 -5.55 23.25 -8.62
N THR A 110 -4.24 23.10 -8.39
CA THR A 110 -3.19 23.43 -9.37
C THR A 110 -3.30 22.57 -10.63
N LEU A 111 -3.50 21.25 -10.47
CA LEU A 111 -3.61 20.32 -11.59
C LEU A 111 -4.87 20.57 -12.43
N GLU A 112 -6.00 20.88 -11.77
CA GLU A 112 -7.26 21.24 -12.43
C GLU A 112 -7.16 22.58 -13.15
N THR A 113 -6.69 23.62 -12.46
CA THR A 113 -6.61 24.99 -12.99
C THR A 113 -5.65 25.10 -14.17
N ARG A 114 -4.52 24.38 -14.12
CA ARG A 114 -3.54 24.35 -15.21
C ARG A 114 -3.89 23.36 -16.32
N ASN A 115 -5.05 22.69 -16.23
CA ASN A 115 -5.50 21.67 -17.19
C ASN A 115 -4.45 20.55 -17.43
N ILE A 116 -3.72 20.20 -16.38
CA ILE A 116 -2.76 19.09 -16.36
C ILE A 116 -3.50 17.78 -16.04
N ALA A 117 -4.55 17.87 -15.21
CA ALA A 117 -5.39 16.75 -14.84
C ALA A 117 -5.91 15.97 -16.04
N GLN A 118 -6.00 14.65 -15.90
CA GLN A 118 -6.61 13.73 -16.85
C GLN A 118 -7.75 12.97 -16.19
N GLU A 119 -8.63 12.35 -16.99
CA GLU A 119 -9.73 11.56 -16.45
C GLU A 119 -9.25 10.40 -15.56
N PRO A 120 -9.93 10.08 -14.45
CA PRO A 120 -11.21 10.65 -14.00
C PRO A 120 -11.05 12.00 -13.28
N ARG A 121 -11.81 13.02 -13.72
CA ARG A 121 -11.90 14.34 -13.11
C ARG A 121 -13.17 14.52 -12.25
N PRO A 122 -13.18 15.44 -11.28
CA PRO A 122 -12.02 16.15 -10.75
C PRO A 122 -11.07 15.19 -9.99
N VAL A 123 -9.79 15.56 -9.89
CA VAL A 123 -8.75 14.78 -9.21
C VAL A 123 -8.81 14.88 -7.68
N HIS A 124 -9.64 15.77 -7.12
CA HIS A 124 -9.85 15.90 -5.69
C HIS A 124 -10.23 14.56 -5.05
N HIS A 125 -9.61 14.27 -3.90
CA HIS A 125 -9.73 13.02 -3.16
C HIS A 125 -9.22 11.76 -3.90
N ARG A 126 -8.43 11.95 -4.95
CA ARG A 126 -7.78 10.87 -5.71
C ARG A 126 -6.27 11.06 -5.74
N ILE A 127 -5.56 9.98 -6.08
CA ILE A 127 -4.22 10.13 -6.64
C ILE A 127 -4.40 10.74 -8.04
N PRO A 128 -3.86 11.94 -8.32
CA PRO A 128 -4.23 12.67 -9.52
C PRO A 128 -3.75 11.96 -10.77
N ASN A 129 -4.64 11.78 -11.76
CA ASN A 129 -4.19 11.44 -13.10
C ASN A 129 -3.76 12.71 -13.83
N PHE A 130 -2.72 12.62 -14.66
CA PHE A 130 -2.07 13.80 -15.25
C PHE A 130 -1.53 13.52 -16.65
N ARG A 131 -1.42 14.59 -17.46
CA ARG A 131 -0.76 14.55 -18.76
C ARG A 131 0.72 14.20 -18.56
N GLY A 132 1.20 13.15 -19.24
CA GLY A 132 2.57 12.64 -19.08
C GLY A 132 2.69 11.47 -18.10
N ALA A 133 1.60 10.93 -17.55
CA ALA A 133 1.66 9.75 -16.69
C ALA A 133 2.37 8.54 -17.34
N ALA A 134 2.21 8.35 -18.65
CA ALA A 134 2.91 7.31 -19.40
C ALA A 134 4.43 7.58 -19.52
N ASP A 135 4.84 8.85 -19.62
CA ASP A 135 6.26 9.22 -19.65
C ASP A 135 6.93 9.00 -18.29
N ALA A 136 6.25 9.37 -17.20
CA ALA A 136 6.69 9.09 -15.84
C ALA A 136 6.80 7.57 -15.58
N ALA A 137 5.84 6.78 -16.07
CA ALA A 137 5.89 5.32 -15.99
C ALA A 137 7.04 4.73 -16.82
N SER A 138 7.27 5.25 -18.03
CA SER A 138 8.39 4.85 -18.89
C SER A 138 9.74 5.18 -18.25
N ARG A 139 9.82 6.29 -17.52
CA ARG A 139 11.00 6.67 -16.73
C ARG A 139 11.24 5.70 -15.58
N LEU A 140 10.20 5.37 -14.83
CA LEU A 140 10.24 4.39 -13.75
C LEU A 140 10.73 3.03 -14.27
N ALA A 141 10.24 2.59 -15.44
CA ALA A 141 10.64 1.30 -16.02
C ALA A 141 12.11 1.23 -16.47
N ARG A 142 12.82 2.36 -16.55
CA ARG A 142 14.27 2.41 -16.84
C ARG A 142 15.13 2.28 -15.58
N LEU A 143 14.53 2.28 -14.39
CA LEU A 143 15.27 2.04 -13.15
C LEU A 143 15.88 0.63 -13.16
N PRO A 144 17.18 0.45 -12.87
CA PRO A 144 17.79 -0.86 -12.79
C PRO A 144 17.06 -1.80 -11.83
N GLU A 145 16.57 -1.26 -10.71
CA GLU A 145 15.82 -2.00 -9.69
C GLU A 145 14.49 -2.50 -10.24
N PHE A 146 13.79 -1.71 -11.07
CA PHE A 146 12.58 -2.15 -11.74
C PHE A 146 12.88 -3.22 -12.80
N GLN A 147 13.95 -3.05 -13.58
CA GLN A 147 14.35 -4.02 -14.60
C GLN A 147 14.70 -5.38 -13.98
N ALA A 148 15.40 -5.39 -12.84
CA ALA A 148 15.78 -6.60 -12.12
C ALA A 148 14.62 -7.26 -11.34
N ALA A 149 13.62 -6.48 -10.91
CA ALA A 149 12.50 -6.97 -10.11
C ALA A 149 11.73 -8.12 -10.79
N GLN A 150 11.35 -9.12 -10.00
CA GLN A 150 10.51 -10.25 -10.41
C GLN A 150 9.06 -10.06 -9.94
N CYS A 151 8.87 -9.39 -8.81
CA CYS A 151 7.57 -9.05 -8.25
C CYS A 151 7.51 -7.56 -7.89
N VAL A 152 6.56 -6.85 -8.50
CA VAL A 152 6.37 -5.41 -8.28
C VAL A 152 4.98 -5.17 -7.73
N LYS A 153 4.90 -4.54 -6.56
CA LYS A 153 3.62 -4.06 -6.02
C LYS A 153 3.30 -2.72 -6.65
N VAL A 154 2.13 -2.59 -7.26
CA VAL A 154 1.67 -1.31 -7.84
C VAL A 154 0.27 -1.01 -7.33
N ASN A 155 0.06 0.19 -6.79
CA ASN A 155 -1.28 0.63 -6.38
C ASN A 155 -2.27 0.66 -7.58
N PRO A 156 -3.58 0.50 -7.34
CA PRO A 156 -4.57 0.39 -8.40
C PRO A 156 -4.99 1.76 -8.98
N ASP A 157 -4.31 2.85 -8.61
CA ASP A 157 -4.68 4.20 -9.04
C ASP A 157 -4.53 4.38 -10.56
N THR A 158 -5.40 5.19 -11.16
CA THR A 158 -5.43 5.48 -12.60
C THR A 158 -4.08 5.92 -13.19
N PRO A 159 -3.35 6.90 -12.61
CA PRO A 159 -2.05 7.33 -13.15
C PRO A 159 -1.00 6.21 -13.22
N GLN A 160 -1.19 5.12 -12.48
CA GLN A 160 -0.25 4.00 -12.41
C GLN A 160 -0.62 2.83 -13.32
N LYS A 161 -1.69 2.96 -14.14
CA LYS A 161 -2.10 1.93 -15.09
C LYS A 161 -0.97 1.54 -16.04
N GLN A 162 -0.20 2.52 -16.53
CA GLN A 162 0.94 2.26 -17.40
C GLN A 162 2.07 1.52 -16.68
N VAL A 163 2.30 1.79 -15.39
CA VAL A 163 3.29 1.04 -14.61
C VAL A 163 2.86 -0.42 -14.47
N ARG A 164 1.58 -0.68 -14.16
CA ARG A 164 1.03 -2.05 -14.13
C ARG A 164 1.20 -2.77 -15.47
N PHE A 165 0.97 -2.06 -16.57
CA PHE A 165 1.17 -2.60 -17.92
C PHE A 165 2.64 -2.97 -18.16
N LEU A 166 3.58 -2.09 -17.82
CA LEU A 166 5.02 -2.34 -17.97
C LEU A 166 5.50 -3.49 -17.07
N THR A 167 4.92 -3.64 -15.87
CA THR A 167 5.18 -4.79 -15.00
C THR A 167 4.74 -6.10 -15.67
N LEU A 168 3.49 -6.19 -16.12
CA LEU A 168 2.97 -7.42 -16.73
C LEU A 168 3.60 -7.76 -18.07
N SER A 169 3.74 -6.78 -18.97
CA SER A 169 4.37 -6.96 -20.28
C SER A 169 5.87 -7.28 -20.16
N GLY A 170 6.51 -6.85 -19.07
CA GLY A 170 7.89 -7.24 -18.73
C GLY A 170 8.04 -8.65 -18.15
N GLY A 171 6.97 -9.47 -18.14
CA GLY A 171 7.00 -10.84 -17.63
C GLY A 171 7.09 -10.94 -16.10
N LYS A 172 6.89 -9.83 -15.38
CA LYS A 172 6.99 -9.76 -13.93
C LYS A 172 5.65 -10.14 -13.29
N THR A 173 5.70 -10.52 -12.02
CA THR A 173 4.50 -10.65 -11.19
C THR A 173 4.03 -9.26 -10.77
N LEU A 174 2.82 -8.89 -11.16
CA LEU A 174 2.14 -7.71 -10.64
C LEU A 174 1.40 -8.08 -9.35
N LEU A 175 1.76 -7.44 -8.24
CA LEU A 175 0.97 -7.47 -7.01
C LEU A 175 0.14 -6.18 -6.92
N THR A 176 -1.19 -6.30 -6.89
CA THR A 176 -2.08 -5.13 -6.78
C THR A 176 -3.07 -5.30 -5.65
N PRO A 177 -3.31 -4.28 -4.81
CA PRO A 177 -4.37 -4.30 -3.82
C PRO A 177 -5.73 -4.52 -4.48
N GLN A 178 -6.61 -5.29 -3.85
CA GLN A 178 -8.01 -5.29 -4.26
C GLN A 178 -8.68 -3.98 -3.85
N PRO A 179 -9.63 -3.45 -4.64
CA PRO A 179 -10.20 -2.13 -4.38
C PRO A 179 -10.69 -1.92 -2.95
N ARG A 180 -10.10 -0.90 -2.31
CA ARG A 180 -10.38 -0.43 -0.95
C ARG A 180 -10.17 -1.48 0.16
N LEU A 181 -9.47 -2.59 -0.11
CA LEU A 181 -9.30 -3.72 0.83
C LEU A 181 -10.64 -4.29 1.36
N ARG A 182 -11.75 -4.06 0.64
CA ARG A 182 -13.11 -4.41 1.09
C ARG A 182 -13.52 -5.82 0.70
N THR A 183 -13.01 -6.32 -0.42
CA THR A 183 -13.38 -7.63 -0.98
C THR A 183 -12.26 -8.65 -0.91
N GLY A 184 -11.03 -8.23 -0.61
CA GLY A 184 -9.84 -9.07 -0.52
C GLY A 184 -8.60 -8.25 -0.19
N PHE A 185 -7.47 -8.94 -0.05
CA PHE A 185 -6.19 -8.37 0.37
C PHE A 185 -5.41 -7.84 -0.84
N PHE A 186 -4.60 -8.70 -1.46
CA PHE A 186 -3.93 -8.43 -2.72
C PHE A 186 -4.32 -9.49 -3.75
N SER A 187 -4.07 -9.18 -5.01
CA SER A 187 -4.07 -10.16 -6.08
C SER A 187 -2.78 -10.10 -6.87
N THR A 188 -2.30 -11.28 -7.27
CA THR A 188 -1.19 -11.43 -8.19
C THR A 188 -1.71 -11.61 -9.61
N LEU A 189 -0.99 -11.04 -10.57
CA LEU A 189 -1.22 -11.24 -12.00
C LEU A 189 0.13 -11.51 -12.68
N LYS A 190 0.14 -12.43 -13.63
CA LYS A 190 1.23 -12.64 -14.58
C LYS A 190 0.65 -12.69 -15.98
N ALA A 191 1.37 -12.15 -16.96
CA ALA A 191 0.91 -12.18 -18.35
C ALA A 191 0.73 -13.62 -18.88
N ALA A 192 1.56 -14.56 -18.44
CA ALA A 192 1.48 -15.97 -18.82
C ALA A 192 0.20 -16.69 -18.32
N ASP A 193 -0.45 -16.14 -17.28
CA ASP A 193 -1.66 -16.72 -16.69
C ASP A 193 -2.95 -16.09 -17.28
N LEU A 194 -2.81 -15.07 -18.12
CA LEU A 194 -3.94 -14.42 -18.78
C LEU A 194 -4.44 -15.26 -19.96
N PRO A 195 -5.76 -15.33 -20.20
CA PRO A 195 -6.28 -15.89 -21.45
C PRO A 195 -5.67 -15.18 -22.66
N PRO A 196 -5.26 -15.90 -23.73
CA PRO A 196 -4.57 -15.31 -24.89
C PRO A 196 -5.29 -14.13 -25.55
N GLU A 197 -6.60 -14.10 -25.48
CA GLU A 197 -7.47 -13.07 -26.04
C GLU A 197 -7.56 -11.79 -25.19
N VAL A 198 -7.13 -11.83 -23.93
CA VAL A 198 -7.22 -10.70 -22.99
C VAL A 198 -6.04 -9.76 -23.19
N PRO A 199 -6.25 -8.52 -23.65
CA PRO A 199 -5.17 -7.55 -23.73
C PRO A 199 -4.59 -7.25 -22.34
N ILE A 200 -3.27 -7.25 -22.20
CA ILE A 200 -2.59 -6.95 -20.90
C ILE A 200 -3.11 -5.65 -20.28
N ILE A 201 -3.37 -4.64 -21.12
CA ILE A 201 -3.86 -3.33 -20.66
C ILE A 201 -5.25 -3.38 -20.02
N GLU A 202 -6.09 -4.37 -20.38
CA GLU A 202 -7.39 -4.63 -19.76
C GLU A 202 -7.19 -5.18 -18.34
N ALA A 203 -6.30 -6.16 -18.18
CA ALA A 203 -5.92 -6.73 -16.88
C ALA A 203 -5.32 -5.69 -15.90
N CYS A 204 -4.78 -4.57 -16.41
CA CYS A 204 -4.25 -3.47 -15.61
C CYS A 204 -5.33 -2.51 -15.05
N THR A 205 -6.60 -2.70 -15.38
CA THR A 205 -7.72 -1.95 -14.78
C THR A 205 -8.11 -2.56 -13.43
N SER A 206 -8.85 -1.82 -12.60
CA SER A 206 -9.37 -2.37 -11.34
C SER A 206 -10.31 -3.56 -11.58
N GLY A 207 -11.20 -3.46 -12.57
CA GLY A 207 -12.09 -4.55 -12.96
C GLY A 207 -11.34 -5.74 -13.57
N GLY A 208 -10.34 -5.49 -14.42
CA GLY A 208 -9.48 -6.52 -14.98
C GLY A 208 -8.67 -7.27 -13.92
N ALA A 209 -8.07 -6.53 -12.97
CA ALA A 209 -7.38 -7.13 -11.84
C ALA A 209 -8.31 -7.95 -10.94
N ALA A 210 -9.56 -7.50 -10.74
CA ALA A 210 -10.56 -8.27 -10.00
C ALA A 210 -11.01 -9.54 -10.74
N LYS A 211 -11.09 -9.49 -12.07
CA LYS A 211 -11.51 -10.61 -12.93
C LYS A 211 -10.42 -11.66 -13.12
N HIS A 212 -9.18 -11.24 -13.31
CA HIS A 212 -8.06 -12.08 -13.73
C HIS A 212 -7.00 -12.28 -12.65
N GLY A 213 -7.06 -11.52 -11.56
CA GLY A 213 -6.13 -11.63 -10.44
C GLY A 213 -6.37 -12.88 -9.60
N THR A 214 -5.27 -13.48 -9.16
CA THR A 214 -5.29 -14.56 -8.17
C THR A 214 -5.17 -13.95 -6.77
N PRO A 215 -6.18 -14.06 -5.89
CA PRO A 215 -6.10 -13.55 -4.52
C PRO A 215 -4.97 -14.23 -3.75
N ILE A 216 -4.34 -13.48 -2.83
CA ILE A 216 -3.38 -14.04 -1.88
C ILE A 216 -3.87 -13.86 -0.45
N GLU A 217 -3.49 -14.82 0.40
CA GLU A 217 -3.77 -14.83 1.83
C GLU A 217 -2.62 -14.19 2.63
N LEU A 218 -2.85 -13.92 3.91
CA LEU A 218 -1.88 -13.26 4.81
C LEU A 218 -0.64 -14.12 5.14
N ASP A 219 -0.70 -15.42 4.91
CA ASP A 219 0.39 -16.38 5.12
C ASP A 219 1.07 -16.81 3.80
N ALA A 220 0.67 -16.22 2.67
CA ALA A 220 1.24 -16.56 1.37
C ALA A 220 2.74 -16.24 1.33
N PRO A 221 3.61 -17.19 0.90
CA PRO A 221 5.02 -16.93 0.72
C PRO A 221 5.21 -15.99 -0.47
N LEU A 222 5.61 -14.76 -0.19
CA LEU A 222 5.74 -13.70 -1.18
C LEU A 222 6.99 -12.87 -0.88
N LYS A 223 7.76 -12.52 -1.90
CA LYS A 223 8.76 -11.46 -1.86
C LYS A 223 8.35 -10.39 -2.87
N VAL A 224 8.34 -9.14 -2.43
CA VAL A 224 8.13 -7.98 -3.30
C VAL A 224 9.44 -7.25 -3.41
N ASP A 225 9.91 -7.04 -4.63
CA ASP A 225 11.22 -6.43 -4.90
C ASP A 225 11.13 -4.91 -4.95
N LEU A 226 10.00 -4.38 -5.40
CA LEU A 226 9.78 -2.95 -5.59
C LEU A 226 8.30 -2.59 -5.34
N ILE A 227 8.09 -1.48 -4.65
CA ILE A 227 6.77 -0.91 -4.38
C ILE A 227 6.60 0.36 -5.20
N VAL A 228 5.48 0.47 -5.92
CA VAL A 228 5.06 1.68 -6.62
C VAL A 228 3.79 2.23 -5.95
N ILE A 229 3.92 3.41 -5.33
CA ILE A 229 2.89 4.04 -4.51
C ILE A 229 2.37 5.34 -5.13
N GLY A 230 1.05 5.51 -5.14
CA GLY A 230 0.42 6.73 -5.64
C GLY A 230 0.61 7.90 -4.67
N SER A 231 0.90 9.08 -5.20
CA SER A 231 1.12 10.29 -4.39
C SER A 231 0.37 11.50 -4.95
N VAL A 232 -0.09 12.38 -4.06
CA VAL A 232 -0.62 13.71 -4.38
C VAL A 232 0.54 14.72 -4.40
N ALA A 233 1.40 14.68 -3.39
CA ALA A 233 2.56 15.57 -3.28
C ALA A 233 3.78 14.81 -2.75
N VAL A 234 4.97 15.22 -3.18
CA VAL A 234 6.25 14.61 -2.78
C VAL A 234 7.31 15.68 -2.56
N ASP A 235 8.19 15.45 -1.59
CA ASP A 235 9.36 16.28 -1.33
C ASP A 235 10.61 15.59 -1.92
N PRO A 236 11.34 16.25 -2.84
CA PRO A 236 12.47 15.64 -3.53
C PRO A 236 13.73 15.48 -2.67
N PHE A 237 13.83 16.21 -1.55
CA PHE A 237 15.02 16.23 -0.69
C PHE A 237 14.88 15.25 0.48
N THR A 238 13.68 15.10 1.01
CA THR A 238 13.43 14.27 2.19
C THR A 238 12.75 12.95 1.84
N GLY A 239 12.12 12.85 0.66
CA GLY A 239 11.28 11.70 0.30
C GLY A 239 9.95 11.65 1.05
N ALA A 240 9.59 12.70 1.79
CA ALA A 240 8.27 12.82 2.37
C ALA A 240 7.21 12.81 1.26
N ARG A 241 6.09 12.11 1.49
CA ARG A 241 4.98 12.07 0.53
C ARG A 241 3.63 12.19 1.21
N LEU A 242 2.67 12.73 0.46
CA LEU A 242 1.27 12.76 0.84
C LEU A 242 0.45 11.95 -0.17
N GLY A 243 -0.22 10.90 0.29
CA GLY A 243 -1.26 10.22 -0.49
C GLY A 243 -2.59 10.99 -0.49
N LYS A 244 -3.65 10.38 -1.01
CA LYS A 244 -5.00 11.00 -1.08
C LYS A 244 -5.72 11.20 0.26
N GLY A 245 -5.23 10.57 1.34
CA GLY A 245 -5.70 10.82 2.72
C GLY A 245 -6.42 9.66 3.41
N GLU A 246 -6.72 8.56 2.72
CA GLU A 246 -7.47 7.44 3.33
C GLU A 246 -6.62 6.46 4.15
N GLY A 247 -5.28 6.51 4.04
CA GLY A 247 -4.37 5.62 4.78
C GLY A 247 -4.21 4.21 4.21
N PHE A 248 -4.87 3.89 3.09
CA PHE A 248 -4.84 2.53 2.53
C PHE A 248 -3.44 2.08 2.11
N ALA A 249 -2.64 2.97 1.52
CA ALA A 249 -1.32 2.60 1.04
C ALA A 249 -0.33 2.33 2.19
N GLU A 250 -0.50 3.04 3.30
CA GLU A 250 0.24 2.83 4.55
C GLU A 250 -0.16 1.50 5.21
N LEU A 251 -1.45 1.16 5.20
CA LEU A 251 -1.96 -0.14 5.68
C LEU A 251 -1.48 -1.32 4.81
N GLU A 252 -1.53 -1.16 3.49
CA GLU A 252 -0.96 -2.11 2.52
C GLU A 252 0.52 -2.38 2.80
N TYR A 253 1.30 -1.32 3.02
CA TYR A 253 2.71 -1.43 3.38
C TYR A 253 2.91 -2.15 4.72
N GLY A 254 2.15 -1.76 5.76
CA GLY A 254 2.22 -2.40 7.08
C GLY A 254 1.87 -3.89 7.06
N MET A 255 0.88 -4.30 6.26
CA MET A 255 0.53 -5.71 6.07
C MET A 255 1.64 -6.48 5.35
N LEU A 256 2.23 -5.92 4.28
CA LEU A 256 3.36 -6.55 3.58
C LEU A 256 4.59 -6.69 4.50
N ARG A 257 4.83 -5.72 5.38
CA ARG A 257 5.87 -5.82 6.43
C ARG A 257 5.58 -6.96 7.39
N TYR A 258 4.34 -7.10 7.85
CA TYR A 258 3.93 -8.20 8.73
C TYR A 258 4.16 -9.57 8.09
N MET A 259 3.84 -9.71 6.80
CA MET A 259 4.05 -10.95 6.04
C MET A 259 5.53 -11.31 5.86
N GLY A 260 6.46 -10.38 6.14
CA GLY A 260 7.86 -10.51 5.73
C GLY A 260 8.06 -10.41 4.22
N ALA A 261 7.04 -9.97 3.47
CA ALA A 261 7.12 -9.84 2.02
C ALA A 261 7.98 -8.66 1.57
N ILE A 262 8.14 -7.67 2.46
CA ILE A 262 9.00 -6.51 2.29
C ILE A 262 9.78 -6.22 3.58
N ASP A 263 10.89 -5.52 3.43
CA ASP A 263 11.78 -5.07 4.50
C ASP A 263 12.16 -3.59 4.26
N GLU A 264 13.07 -3.05 5.07
CA GLU A 264 13.40 -1.61 5.08
C GLU A 264 14.23 -1.22 3.86
N SER A 265 14.90 -2.21 3.26
CA SER A 265 15.67 -2.05 2.02
C SER A 265 14.78 -2.07 0.78
N THR A 266 13.53 -2.54 0.90
CA THR A 266 12.61 -2.63 -0.25
C THR A 266 12.32 -1.24 -0.80
N LEU A 267 12.63 -1.04 -2.09
CA LEU A 267 12.54 0.27 -2.75
C LEU A 267 11.08 0.71 -2.92
N VAL A 268 10.79 1.96 -2.53
CA VAL A 268 9.49 2.62 -2.69
C VAL A 268 9.63 3.73 -3.73
N VAL A 269 8.93 3.57 -4.85
CA VAL A 269 8.96 4.48 -5.99
C VAL A 269 7.59 5.12 -6.18
N THR A 270 7.57 6.37 -6.64
CA THR A 270 6.35 7.07 -7.02
C THR A 270 6.48 7.68 -8.40
N SER A 271 5.37 7.71 -9.14
CA SER A 271 5.26 8.35 -10.46
C SER A 271 4.26 9.51 -10.36
N VAL A 272 4.72 10.74 -10.57
CA VAL A 272 3.92 11.96 -10.38
C VAL A 272 4.21 12.99 -11.47
N HIS A 273 3.36 13.99 -11.63
CA HIS A 273 3.68 15.15 -12.47
C HIS A 273 4.72 16.06 -11.78
N ASP A 274 5.48 16.83 -12.56
CA ASP A 274 6.49 17.76 -12.03
C ASP A 274 5.93 18.75 -11.00
N VAL A 275 4.70 19.25 -11.19
CA VAL A 275 4.03 20.16 -10.24
C VAL A 275 3.66 19.52 -8.89
N GLN A 276 3.71 18.19 -8.80
CA GLN A 276 3.48 17.46 -7.55
C GLN A 276 4.77 17.30 -6.73
N VAL A 277 5.93 17.60 -7.34
CA VAL A 277 7.22 17.68 -6.66
C VAL A 277 7.33 19.07 -6.05
N LEU A 278 7.34 19.14 -4.72
CA LEU A 278 7.28 20.40 -4.00
C LEU A 278 8.67 20.99 -3.76
N GLU A 279 8.68 22.30 -3.50
CA GLU A 279 9.88 23.00 -3.02
C GLU A 279 10.25 22.52 -1.61
N GLU A 280 11.53 22.66 -1.27
CA GLU A 280 12.09 22.28 0.03
C GLU A 280 11.27 22.86 1.20
N GLY A 281 11.03 22.04 2.23
CA GLY A 281 10.29 22.45 3.42
C GLY A 281 8.78 22.57 3.23
N SER A 282 8.25 22.31 2.04
CA SER A 282 6.79 22.32 1.81
C SER A 282 6.05 21.21 2.56
N ILE A 283 6.74 20.09 2.84
CA ILE A 283 6.21 18.99 3.66
C ILE A 283 6.98 18.99 4.99
N PRO A 284 6.38 19.44 6.10
CA PRO A 284 7.04 19.46 7.41
C PRO A 284 7.27 18.03 7.92
N THR A 285 8.50 17.52 7.73
CA THR A 285 8.87 16.13 8.06
C THR A 285 8.67 15.78 9.54
N GLU A 286 8.86 16.76 10.43
CA GLU A 286 8.65 16.64 11.88
C GLU A 286 7.19 16.43 12.26
N LYS A 287 6.25 16.72 11.35
CA LYS A 287 4.80 16.50 11.54
C LYS A 287 4.29 15.25 10.84
N LEU A 288 5.19 14.45 10.22
CA LEU A 288 4.82 13.15 9.68
C LEU A 288 4.47 12.19 10.81
N LEU A 289 3.53 11.31 10.51
CA LEU A 289 3.08 10.27 11.41
C LEU A 289 3.97 9.04 11.23
N ILE A 290 4.10 8.24 12.29
CA ILE A 290 4.95 7.04 12.31
C ILE A 290 4.63 5.99 11.21
N HIS A 291 3.42 6.06 10.66
CA HIS A 291 2.94 5.19 9.59
C HIS A 291 3.07 5.79 8.18
N ASP A 292 3.49 7.04 8.04
CA ASP A 292 3.72 7.65 6.72
C ASP A 292 4.91 6.97 6.04
N VAL A 293 4.67 6.28 4.92
CA VAL A 293 5.75 5.62 4.15
C VAL A 293 6.45 6.66 3.27
N PRO A 294 7.76 6.93 3.41
CA PRO A 294 8.50 7.80 2.50
C PRO A 294 8.72 7.13 1.12
N VAL A 295 9.20 7.91 0.15
CA VAL A 295 9.61 7.42 -1.17
C VAL A 295 11.12 7.56 -1.35
N ASP A 296 11.73 6.53 -1.91
CA ASP A 296 13.16 6.50 -2.23
C ASP A 296 13.45 7.14 -3.60
N VAL A 297 12.51 6.96 -4.55
CA VAL A 297 12.65 7.47 -5.92
C VAL A 297 11.36 8.12 -6.40
N ILE A 298 11.49 9.32 -6.99
CA ILE A 298 10.41 10.06 -7.63
C ILE A 298 10.67 10.09 -9.13
N CYS A 299 9.74 9.58 -9.92
CA CYS A 299 9.77 9.65 -11.37
C CYS A 299 8.72 10.65 -11.86
N THR A 300 9.17 11.66 -12.61
CA THR A 300 8.31 12.60 -13.33
C THR A 300 8.46 12.39 -14.85
N PRO A 301 7.59 12.99 -15.68
CA PRO A 301 7.80 13.01 -17.12
C PRO A 301 9.20 13.51 -17.50
N THR A 302 9.73 14.51 -16.77
CA THR A 302 10.98 15.17 -17.14
C THR A 302 12.24 14.60 -16.46
N ARG A 303 12.12 14.02 -15.26
CA ARG A 303 13.31 13.63 -14.46
C ARG A 303 13.06 12.50 -13.47
N THR A 304 14.16 11.85 -13.07
CA THR A 304 14.21 10.88 -11.96
C THR A 304 14.96 11.52 -10.80
N ILE A 305 14.42 11.43 -9.59
CA ILE A 305 15.00 12.01 -8.38
C ILE A 305 15.17 10.90 -7.34
N PHE A 306 16.39 10.73 -6.84
CA PHE A 306 16.70 9.83 -5.73
C PHE A 306 16.75 10.66 -4.45
N THR A 307 15.80 10.43 -3.55
CA THR A 307 15.58 11.29 -2.37
C THR A 307 16.63 11.08 -1.29
N LYS A 308 17.27 9.89 -1.28
CA LYS A 308 18.17 9.45 -0.20
C LYS A 308 17.54 9.66 1.18
N THR A 309 16.24 9.38 1.26
CA THR A 309 15.42 9.66 2.45
C THR A 309 16.05 9.08 3.71
N THR A 310 16.07 9.89 4.77
CA THR A 310 16.44 9.47 6.13
C THR A 310 15.21 9.18 6.99
N ILE A 311 14.01 9.37 6.44
CA ILE A 311 12.75 9.09 7.11
C ILE A 311 12.63 7.57 7.28
N PRO A 312 12.45 7.06 8.51
CA PRO A 312 12.29 5.62 8.72
C PRO A 312 11.03 5.10 8.04
N LYS A 313 11.15 4.00 7.29
CA LYS A 313 9.97 3.29 6.78
C LYS A 313 9.23 2.59 7.94
N PRO A 314 7.88 2.51 7.89
CA PRO A 314 7.10 1.81 8.91
C PRO A 314 7.57 0.37 9.16
N LYS A 315 7.54 -0.09 10.41
CA LYS A 315 7.96 -1.46 10.76
C LYS A 315 6.84 -2.50 10.56
N GLY A 316 5.60 -2.03 10.44
CA GLY A 316 4.41 -2.87 10.37
C GLY A 316 3.15 -2.02 10.55
N ILE A 317 2.12 -2.64 11.13
CA ILE A 317 0.88 -1.96 11.50
C ILE A 317 1.00 -1.46 12.94
N TYR A 318 0.69 -0.18 13.13
CA TYR A 318 0.61 0.46 14.43
C TYR A 318 -0.84 0.42 14.92
N TRP A 319 -1.17 -0.60 15.72
CA TRP A 319 -2.54 -0.88 16.16
C TRP A 319 -3.08 0.19 17.11
N GLU A 320 -2.19 0.81 17.88
CA GLU A 320 -2.43 1.90 18.83
C GLU A 320 -2.78 3.24 18.16
N VAL A 321 -2.64 3.36 16.84
CA VAL A 321 -3.10 4.53 16.08
C VAL A 321 -4.20 4.17 15.06
N LEU A 322 -4.60 2.90 14.97
CA LEU A 322 -5.65 2.44 14.08
C LEU A 322 -7.01 2.55 14.78
N SER A 323 -7.88 3.43 14.28
CA SER A 323 -9.21 3.65 14.86
C SER A 323 -10.12 2.43 14.75
N PRO A 324 -11.01 2.19 15.74
CA PRO A 324 -12.00 1.11 15.68
C PRO A 324 -12.88 1.20 14.43
N GLN A 325 -13.26 2.42 14.03
CA GLN A 325 -14.10 2.68 12.87
C GLN A 325 -13.41 2.26 11.56
N LYS A 326 -12.09 2.47 11.45
CA LYS A 326 -11.33 2.05 10.27
C LYS A 326 -11.13 0.54 10.25
N LEU A 327 -10.85 -0.06 11.40
CA LEU A 327 -10.75 -1.51 11.56
C LEU A 327 -12.08 -2.21 11.17
N GLU A 328 -13.23 -1.68 11.58
CA GLU A 328 -14.54 -2.23 11.24
C GLU A 328 -14.81 -2.26 9.73
N LYS A 329 -14.32 -1.26 8.98
CA LYS A 329 -14.53 -1.16 7.53
C LYS A 329 -13.60 -2.06 6.71
N ILE A 330 -12.49 -2.55 7.26
CA ILE A 330 -11.46 -3.27 6.52
C ILE A 330 -11.35 -4.70 7.05
N ARG A 331 -12.03 -5.64 6.36
CA ARG A 331 -12.14 -7.04 6.80
C ARG A 331 -10.78 -7.72 7.00
N ILE A 332 -9.83 -7.48 6.09
CA ILE A 332 -8.53 -8.13 6.17
C ILE A 332 -7.74 -7.70 7.42
N LEU A 333 -7.92 -6.46 7.89
CA LEU A 333 -7.29 -6.00 9.13
C LEU A 333 -7.89 -6.67 10.36
N GLN A 334 -9.19 -6.96 10.36
CA GLN A 334 -9.83 -7.73 11.44
C GLN A 334 -9.28 -9.15 11.51
N VAL A 335 -9.16 -9.80 10.34
CA VAL A 335 -8.59 -11.16 10.24
C VAL A 335 -7.15 -11.14 10.75
N LEU A 336 -6.35 -10.17 10.31
CA LEU A 336 -4.97 -10.02 10.75
C LEU A 336 -4.85 -9.74 12.25
N LYS A 337 -5.67 -8.84 12.78
CA LYS A 337 -5.67 -8.52 14.23
C LYS A 337 -5.96 -9.78 15.04
N ASN A 338 -7.06 -10.48 14.73
CA ASN A 338 -7.46 -11.69 15.42
C ASN A 338 -6.36 -12.78 15.35
N MET A 339 -5.77 -12.97 14.17
CA MET A 339 -4.69 -13.93 13.98
C MET A 339 -3.48 -13.64 14.88
N ILE A 340 -3.10 -12.37 15.02
CA ILE A 340 -1.99 -11.97 15.90
C ILE A 340 -2.38 -12.17 17.37
N GLU A 341 -3.57 -11.76 17.78
CA GLU A 341 -4.05 -11.92 19.15
C GLU A 341 -4.13 -13.40 19.55
N GLU A 342 -4.62 -14.28 18.66
CA GLU A 342 -4.67 -15.72 18.87
C GLU A 342 -3.25 -16.32 18.98
N LYS A 343 -2.34 -15.91 18.09
CA LYS A 343 -0.96 -16.43 18.06
C LYS A 343 -0.13 -15.98 19.27
N THR A 344 -0.36 -14.76 19.75
CA THR A 344 0.41 -14.16 20.86
C THR A 344 -0.24 -14.36 22.23
N GLY A 345 -1.54 -14.67 22.27
CA GLY A 345 -2.34 -14.69 23.49
C GLY A 345 -2.58 -13.30 24.09
N GLN A 346 -2.22 -12.22 23.38
CA GLN A 346 -2.32 -10.84 23.87
C GLN A 346 -3.27 -10.04 23.00
N LYS A 347 -4.17 -9.26 23.64
CA LYS A 347 -5.00 -8.30 22.92
C LYS A 347 -4.15 -7.15 22.39
N LEU A 348 -4.30 -6.84 21.11
CA LEU A 348 -3.64 -5.71 20.49
C LEU A 348 -4.37 -4.41 20.85
N PRO A 349 -3.62 -3.30 21.01
CA PRO A 349 -4.21 -2.01 21.32
C PRO A 349 -5.15 -1.55 20.20
N SER A 350 -5.94 -0.52 20.50
CA SER A 350 -6.77 0.18 19.53
C SER A 350 -6.45 1.66 19.60
N GLY A 351 -6.42 2.30 18.44
CA GLY A 351 -6.26 3.74 18.36
C GLY A 351 -7.51 4.50 18.80
N PRO A 352 -7.39 5.85 18.86
CA PRO A 352 -8.51 6.71 19.21
C PRO A 352 -9.61 6.65 18.15
N ASP A 353 -10.82 7.06 18.55
CA ASP A 353 -11.94 7.18 17.62
C ASP A 353 -11.62 8.19 16.51
N GLU A 354 -12.01 7.83 15.28
CA GLU A 354 -11.82 8.66 14.09
C GLU A 354 -13.17 8.87 13.40
N ILE A 355 -13.49 10.12 13.08
CA ILE A 355 -14.59 10.39 12.16
C ILE A 355 -14.08 10.12 10.75
N LEU A 356 -14.46 8.97 10.22
CA LEU A 356 -14.09 8.61 8.86
C LEU A 356 -14.92 9.41 7.85
N PRO A 357 -14.32 9.77 6.70
CA PRO A 357 -15.10 10.29 5.59
C PRO A 357 -16.24 9.32 5.26
N PRO A 358 -17.43 9.82 4.86
CA PRO A 358 -18.55 8.95 4.59
C PRO A 358 -18.24 8.12 3.35
N THR A 359 -17.93 6.85 3.60
CA THR A 359 -17.68 5.87 2.57
C THR A 359 -19.02 5.39 2.03
N ALA A 360 -19.15 5.31 0.70
CA ALA A 360 -20.35 4.73 0.09
C ALA A 360 -20.72 3.38 0.75
N ALA A 361 -21.97 3.30 1.24
CA ALA A 361 -22.47 2.21 2.07
C ALA A 361 -22.67 0.94 1.25
N ARG A 362 -22.44 -0.21 1.88
CA ARG A 362 -22.70 -1.52 1.27
C ARG A 362 -24.21 -1.76 1.28
N ARG A 363 -24.85 -1.97 0.13
CA ARG A 363 -26.14 -2.66 0.10
C ARG A 363 -25.88 -4.09 0.56
N ASN A 364 -26.29 -4.44 1.78
CA ASN A 364 -26.27 -5.81 2.27
C ASN A 364 -27.30 -6.63 1.46
N SER A 365 -26.90 -7.16 0.30
CA SER A 365 -27.72 -8.10 -0.46
C SER A 365 -27.64 -9.52 0.09
N TRP A 366 -27.60 -9.70 1.41
CA TRP A 366 -27.67 -11.02 2.04
C TRP A 366 -28.37 -10.92 3.40
N ARG A 367 -29.67 -10.62 3.37
CA ARG A 367 -30.61 -11.06 4.41
C ARG A 367 -31.75 -11.77 3.70
N GLY A 368 -31.74 -13.10 3.83
CA GLY A 368 -32.69 -13.99 3.18
C GLY A 368 -34.13 -13.61 3.50
N LYS A 369 -34.98 -13.72 2.47
CA LYS A 369 -36.42 -13.90 2.61
C LYS A 369 -36.68 -15.10 3.53
N ARG A 370 -36.88 -14.86 4.82
CA ARG A 370 -37.77 -15.70 5.63
C ARG A 370 -39.11 -14.99 5.65
N GLY A 371 -39.92 -15.27 4.63
CA GLY A 371 -41.35 -14.98 4.67
C GLY A 371 -41.99 -15.95 5.66
N GLY A 372 -42.19 -15.50 6.89
CA GLY A 372 -43.10 -16.14 7.83
C GLY A 372 -44.51 -15.66 7.51
N SER A 373 -45.29 -16.49 6.83
CA SER A 373 -46.75 -16.33 6.75
C SER A 373 -47.35 -16.71 8.11
N SER A 374 -47.79 -15.74 8.90
CA SER A 374 -48.72 -15.98 10.00
C SER A 374 -50.08 -15.43 9.62
N SER A 375 -50.95 -16.35 9.25
CA SER A 375 -52.37 -16.19 9.01
C SER A 375 -53.09 -15.59 10.22
N SER A 376 -53.79 -14.49 10.00
CA SER A 376 -54.84 -13.99 10.89
C SER A 376 -56.02 -14.95 10.89
N THR A 377 -56.41 -15.48 12.06
CA THR A 377 -57.78 -15.97 12.26
C THR A 377 -58.32 -15.36 13.54
N ARG A 378 -59.43 -14.65 13.37
CA ARG A 378 -60.29 -14.07 14.41
C ARG A 378 -60.76 -15.14 15.40
N ARG A 379 -60.87 -14.77 16.68
CA ARG A 379 -62.13 -14.76 17.43
C ARG A 379 -62.03 -13.76 18.57
#